data_AF-A0A851EKZ4-F1
#
_entry.id   AF-A0A851EKZ4-F1
#
_cell.length_a   1.000
_cell.length_b   1.000
_cell.length_c   1.000
_cell.angle_alpha   90.00
_cell.angle_beta   90.00
_cell.angle_gamma   90.00
#
_symmetry.space_group_name_H-M   'P 1'
#
loop_
_entity.id
_entity.type
_entity.pdbx_description
1 polymer ?
#
loop_
_entity_poly.entity_id
_entity_poly.type
_entity_poly.pdbx_seq_one_letter_code
_entity_poly.pdbx_strand_id
1 'polypeptide(L)'
;RCGKVTFQLPPDAAPGQEERVCHFSWRSSALKETLRKLQASVTLDPDTAHPDLVLSEDGKSVWRGAGHHQDLPDSPERFDYWPFVLGH
;
A
#
# COMPACT_ATOMS: atom_id res chain seq x y z
N ARG A 1 1.65 14.11 -39.76
CA ARG A 1 2.98 14.74 -39.71
C ARG A 1 3.14 15.37 -38.33
N CYS A 2 3.97 14.79 -37.47
CA CYS A 2 4.31 15.37 -36.16
C CYS A 2 5.85 15.49 -36.14
N GLY A 3 6.36 16.70 -35.95
CA GLY A 3 7.79 17.00 -36.02
C GLY A 3 8.50 16.57 -34.75
N LYS A 4 9.73 16.06 -34.89
CA LYS A 4 10.61 15.74 -33.76
C LYS A 4 11.32 17.03 -33.34
N VAL A 5 10.91 17.61 -32.22
CA VAL A 5 11.60 18.76 -31.61
C VAL A 5 12.76 18.22 -30.77
N THR A 6 13.98 18.54 -31.16
CA THR A 6 15.17 18.32 -30.31
C THR A 6 15.42 19.56 -29.49
N PHE A 7 15.10 19.48 -28.20
CA PHE A 7 15.47 20.49 -27.23
C PHE A 7 16.96 20.33 -26.89
N GLN A 8 17.79 21.32 -27.22
CA GLN A 8 19.20 21.37 -26.87
C GLN A 8 19.33 21.96 -25.46
N LEU A 9 19.81 21.18 -24.49
CA LEU A 9 20.08 21.69 -23.13
C LEU A 9 21.35 22.56 -23.15
N PRO A 10 21.40 23.67 -22.38
CA PRO A 10 22.60 24.49 -22.29
C PRO A 10 23.77 23.73 -21.63
N PRO A 11 25.02 24.02 -22.03
CA PRO A 11 26.21 23.24 -21.68
C PRO A 11 26.66 23.31 -20.21
N ASP A 12 26.04 24.16 -19.38
CA ASP A 12 26.40 24.34 -17.96
C ASP A 12 25.30 23.87 -16.98
N ALA A 13 24.68 22.72 -17.27
CA ALA A 13 23.97 21.98 -16.24
C ALA A 13 25.01 21.29 -15.34
N ALA A 14 25.18 21.81 -14.12
CA ALA A 14 26.10 21.29 -13.10
C ALA A 14 26.08 19.75 -13.01
N PRO A 15 27.23 19.07 -12.95
CA PRO A 15 27.24 17.64 -12.70
C PRO A 15 26.84 17.41 -11.25
N GLY A 16 25.74 16.69 -11.00
CA GLY A 16 25.35 16.36 -9.62
C GLY A 16 23.87 16.07 -9.39
N GLN A 17 23.20 15.36 -10.31
CA GLN A 17 21.87 14.81 -10.02
C GLN A 17 21.99 13.34 -9.55
N GLU A 18 22.90 12.58 -10.13
CA GLU A 18 23.21 11.17 -9.78
C GLU A 18 23.72 11.04 -8.33
N GLU A 19 24.57 11.97 -7.89
CA GLU A 19 25.20 11.94 -6.56
C GLU A 19 24.20 12.13 -5.42
N ARG A 20 23.08 12.82 -5.69
CA ARG A 20 21.98 13.00 -4.72
C ARG A 20 21.12 11.75 -4.56
N VAL A 21 21.01 10.93 -5.60
CA VAL A 21 20.24 9.68 -5.57
C VAL A 21 20.93 8.64 -4.69
N CYS A 22 22.25 8.49 -4.81
CA CYS A 22 23.03 7.56 -3.98
C CYS A 22 23.02 7.96 -2.49
N HIS A 23 23.14 9.25 -2.18
CA HIS A 23 23.06 9.74 -0.79
C HIS A 23 21.64 9.65 -0.20
N PHE A 24 20.60 9.86 -1.03
CA PHE A 24 19.20 9.66 -0.64
C PHE A 24 18.88 8.19 -0.37
N SER A 25 19.43 7.28 -1.18
CA SER A 25 19.32 5.82 -1.00
C SER A 25 19.88 5.36 0.35
N TRP A 26 21.03 5.91 0.78
CA TRP A 26 21.61 5.58 2.09
C TRP A 26 20.76 6.06 3.27
N ARG A 27 20.27 7.31 3.26
CA ARG A 27 19.42 7.82 4.34
C ARG A 27 18.09 7.07 4.44
N SER A 28 17.63 6.51 3.32
CA SER A 28 16.45 5.65 3.24
C SER A 28 16.67 4.24 3.83
N SER A 29 17.90 3.70 3.79
CA SER A 29 18.16 2.34 4.28
C SER A 29 18.01 2.24 5.80
N ALA A 30 18.58 3.18 6.56
CA ALA A 30 18.45 3.19 8.03
C ALA A 30 16.98 3.32 8.46
N LEU A 31 16.20 4.18 7.78
CA LEU A 31 14.76 4.32 8.01
C LEU A 31 13.98 3.05 7.63
N LYS A 32 14.35 2.39 6.54
CA LYS A 32 13.75 1.11 6.14
C LYS A 32 14.03 0.01 7.17
N GLU A 33 15.23 -0.04 7.72
CA GLU A 33 15.60 -1.00 8.76
C GLU A 33 14.92 -0.71 10.10
N THR A 34 14.75 0.56 10.49
CA THR A 34 13.98 0.88 11.70
C THR A 34 12.51 0.54 11.52
N LEU A 35 11.91 0.82 10.36
CA LEU A 35 10.51 0.45 10.07
C LEU A 35 10.30 -1.07 10.04
N ARG A 36 11.24 -1.83 9.48
CA ARG A 36 11.22 -3.31 9.52
C ARG A 36 11.23 -3.84 10.95
N LYS A 37 12.02 -3.25 11.84
CA LYS A 37 12.07 -3.64 13.27
C LYS A 37 10.78 -3.32 14.03
N LEU A 38 10.03 -2.33 13.58
CA LEU A 38 8.74 -1.92 14.17
C LEU A 38 7.54 -2.60 13.50
N GLN A 39 7.77 -3.40 12.44
CA GLN A 39 6.70 -4.02 11.69
C GLN A 39 6.07 -5.15 12.52
N ALA A 40 4.81 -4.96 12.92
CA ALA A 40 3.99 -6.03 13.47
C ALA A 40 3.33 -6.81 12.33
N SER A 41 3.27 -8.14 12.47
CA SER A 41 2.46 -8.99 11.58
C SER A 41 1.01 -8.94 12.04
N VAL A 42 0.23 -8.02 11.47
CA VAL A 42 -1.20 -7.95 11.71
C VAL A 42 -1.93 -8.80 10.67
N THR A 43 -2.91 -9.58 11.13
CA THR A 43 -3.87 -10.29 10.28
C THR A 43 -5.26 -9.73 10.55
N LEU A 44 -6.09 -9.64 9.52
CA LEU A 44 -7.46 -9.16 9.60
C LEU A 44 -8.36 -10.27 10.15
N ASP A 45 -9.28 -9.89 11.03
CA ASP A 45 -10.23 -10.79 11.67
C ASP A 45 -11.51 -10.94 10.81
N PRO A 46 -11.75 -12.14 10.23
CA PRO A 46 -12.94 -12.39 9.42
C PRO A 46 -14.27 -12.26 10.18
N ASP A 47 -14.27 -12.46 11.51
CA ASP A 47 -15.49 -12.38 12.32
C ASP A 47 -15.94 -10.94 12.54
N THR A 48 -15.01 -9.99 12.45
CA THR A 48 -15.30 -8.55 12.50
C THR A 48 -15.62 -7.95 11.12
N ALA A 49 -15.19 -8.62 10.04
CA ALA A 49 -15.23 -8.06 8.69
C ALA A 49 -16.67 -7.85 8.18
N HIS A 50 -16.95 -6.65 7.68
CA HIS A 50 -18.22 -6.38 7.02
C HIS A 50 -18.47 -7.29 5.81
N PRO A 51 -19.72 -7.74 5.52
CA PRO A 51 -20.01 -8.68 4.43
C PRO A 51 -19.53 -8.26 3.03
N ASP A 52 -19.46 -6.96 2.76
CA ASP A 52 -18.89 -6.40 1.52
C ASP A 52 -17.38 -6.55 1.38
N LEU A 53 -16.65 -6.92 2.43
CA LEU A 53 -15.19 -7.01 2.42
C LEU A 53 -14.75 -8.46 2.24
N VAL A 54 -13.99 -8.69 1.17
CA VAL A 54 -13.35 -9.99 0.91
C VAL A 54 -11.91 -9.91 1.42
N LEU A 55 -11.53 -10.88 2.24
CA LEU A 55 -10.19 -11.01 2.78
C LEU A 55 -9.38 -12.04 1.98
N SER A 56 -8.08 -11.83 1.88
CA SER A 56 -7.18 -12.88 1.38
C SER A 56 -7.08 -14.03 2.36
N GLU A 57 -6.68 -15.20 1.86
CA GLU A 57 -6.50 -16.41 2.68
C GLU A 57 -5.47 -16.20 3.81
N ASP A 58 -4.45 -15.37 3.57
CA ASP A 58 -3.45 -15.02 4.57
C ASP A 58 -3.91 -13.93 5.56
N GLY A 59 -5.13 -13.39 5.38
CA GLY A 59 -5.71 -12.34 6.20
C GLY A 59 -4.96 -11.00 6.13
N LYS A 60 -4.08 -10.77 5.15
CA LYS A 60 -3.26 -9.53 5.10
C LYS A 60 -3.76 -8.51 4.10
N SER A 61 -4.70 -8.88 3.25
CA SER A 61 -5.26 -8.04 2.20
C SER A 61 -6.77 -8.02 2.28
N VAL A 62 -7.35 -6.89 1.87
CA VAL A 62 -8.80 -6.69 1.83
C VAL A 62 -9.20 -5.92 0.59
N TRP A 63 -10.31 -6.29 -0.01
CA TRP A 63 -10.92 -5.57 -1.12
C TRP A 63 -12.44 -5.60 -0.98
N ARG A 64 -13.10 -4.63 -1.63
CA ARG A 64 -14.56 -4.62 -1.70
C ARG A 64 -15.03 -5.66 -2.71
N GLY A 65 -16.02 -6.45 -2.33
CA GLY A 65 -16.72 -7.38 -3.21
C GLY A 65 -17.43 -6.64 -4.36
N ALA A 66 -17.77 -7.39 -5.41
CA ALA A 66 -18.35 -6.85 -6.65
C ALA A 66 -19.84 -6.45 -6.52
N GLY A 67 -20.23 -5.83 -5.40
CA GLY A 67 -21.58 -5.33 -5.15
C GLY A 67 -22.55 -6.36 -4.54
N HIS A 68 -22.05 -7.52 -4.11
CA HIS A 68 -22.83 -8.49 -3.36
C HIS A 68 -22.19 -8.70 -1.99
N HIS A 69 -23.03 -8.68 -0.96
CA HIS A 69 -22.64 -9.09 0.39
C HIS A 69 -22.26 -10.58 0.34
N GLN A 70 -21.17 -10.95 0.99
CA GLN A 70 -20.85 -12.36 1.15
C GLN A 70 -21.87 -13.05 2.06
N ASP A 71 -22.22 -14.28 1.72
CA ASP A 71 -23.00 -15.17 2.57
C ASP A 71 -22.11 -15.70 3.71
N LEU A 72 -21.93 -14.85 4.72
CA LEU A 72 -21.16 -15.16 5.93
C LEU A 72 -22.10 -15.48 7.09
N PRO A 73 -21.69 -16.35 8.02
CA PRO A 73 -22.41 -16.55 9.27
C PRO A 73 -22.43 -15.25 10.09
N ASP A 74 -23.56 -14.99 10.73
CA ASP A 74 -23.70 -13.86 11.64
C ASP A 74 -22.72 -13.99 12.81
N SER A 75 -22.01 -12.90 13.08
CA SER A 75 -21.11 -12.74 14.23
C SER A 75 -21.50 -11.46 14.96
N PRO A 76 -21.59 -11.48 16.30
CA PRO A 76 -21.93 -10.29 17.09
C PRO A 76 -20.87 -9.18 17.00
N GLU A 77 -19.64 -9.51 16.58
CA GLU A 77 -18.54 -8.55 16.42
C GLU A 77 -18.46 -7.98 14.99
N ARG A 78 -19.34 -8.44 14.09
CA ARG A 78 -19.32 -8.06 12.68
C ARG A 78 -19.81 -6.63 12.49
N PHE A 79 -19.06 -5.84 11.73
CA PHE A 79 -19.56 -4.55 11.26
C PHE A 79 -20.67 -4.75 10.23
N ASP A 80 -21.79 -4.07 10.42
CA ASP A 80 -23.01 -4.17 9.59
C ASP A 80 -23.31 -2.89 8.80
N TYR A 81 -22.86 -1.74 9.30
CA TYR A 81 -23.16 -0.44 8.71
C TYR A 81 -22.04 0.10 7.81
N TRP A 82 -20.79 0.04 8.28
CA TRP A 82 -19.63 0.51 7.53
C TRP A 82 -18.73 -0.66 7.13
N PRO A 83 -18.09 -0.60 5.95
CA PRO A 83 -17.22 -1.65 5.43
C PRO A 83 -15.86 -1.59 6.13
N PHE A 84 -15.85 -1.97 7.40
CA PHE A 84 -14.68 -2.03 8.27
C PHE A 84 -14.35 -3.47 8.65
N VAL A 85 -13.13 -3.65 9.16
CA VAL A 85 -12.57 -4.91 9.66
C VAL A 85 -11.47 -4.56 10.66
N LEU A 86 -11.31 -5.36 11.72
CA LEU A 86 -10.25 -5.21 12.71
C LEU A 86 -9.06 -6.12 12.42
N GLY A 87 -7.91 -5.78 13.00
CA GLY A 87 -6.76 -6.67 13.08
C GLY A 87 -6.76 -7.47 14.37
N HIS A 88 -6.18 -8.67 14.31
CA HIS A 88 -5.85 -9.54 15.45
C HIS A 88 -4.46 -9.22 16.01
#